data_AF-A0A817YSE5-F1
#
_entry.id   AF-A0A817YSE5-F1
#
_cell.length_a   1.000
_cell.length_b   1.000
_cell.length_c   1.000
_cell.angle_alpha   90.00
_cell.angle_beta   90.00
_cell.angle_gamma   90.00
#
_symmetry.space_group_name_H-M   'P 1'
#
loop_
_entity.id
_entity.type
_entity.pdbx_description
1 polymer ?
#
loop_
_entity_poly.entity_id
_entity_poly.type
_entity_poly.pdbx_seq_one_letter_code
_entity_poly.pdbx_strand_id
1 'polypeptide(L)'
;MSNMKRTGFAYFFALIGGLFGLHHLYLGRTQHALLWFTTFGGFGIGILYEILFSIKKYVREANHDNVILEEYEKKMREQKSPAFELIRFCGQYLTALFYGVITYYAFPDTWLKQTIPSLFIGFSSAFAIALGTQLAGTLGPRRCSFIWPLLGALLGLPFIMWNVDASPSFNIVAFFSCCIFEWKVDWNPEYFPIKTESEASSKKKARTRRHFIKRCCILGLGAFIFGTILTSAIYQNLQVDINGERVKVKDVLADFFKSQEFIQLYQQLSSVMKQLYAFYLHYGFKGIWTEIWTALESQSDKQAYEVN
;
A
#
# COMPACT_ATOMS: atom_id res chain seq x y z
N MET A 1 6.65 -34.29 7.13
CA MET A 1 5.86 -33.44 8.04
C MET A 1 5.88 -32.00 7.55
N SER A 2 4.74 -31.43 7.15
CA SER A 2 4.66 -29.99 6.87
C SER A 2 4.81 -29.23 8.18
N ASN A 3 5.73 -28.26 8.24
CA ASN A 3 5.96 -27.44 9.42
C ASN A 3 4.68 -26.65 9.73
N MET A 4 3.93 -27.07 10.75
CA MET A 4 2.67 -26.44 11.13
C MET A 4 2.91 -24.99 11.57
N LYS A 5 2.04 -24.09 11.13
CA LYS A 5 2.04 -22.69 11.54
C LYS A 5 1.58 -22.60 12.99
N ARG A 6 2.33 -21.84 13.80
CA ARG A 6 2.04 -21.67 15.22
C ARG A 6 1.33 -20.34 15.46
N THR A 7 0.33 -20.37 16.32
CA THR A 7 -0.45 -19.19 16.70
C THR A 7 0.41 -18.10 17.33
N GLY A 8 1.36 -18.47 18.21
CA GLY A 8 2.25 -17.50 18.86
C GLY A 8 3.07 -16.66 17.88
N PHE A 9 3.63 -17.30 16.83
CA PHE A 9 4.35 -16.57 15.78
C PHE A 9 3.41 -15.66 14.96
N ALA A 10 2.17 -16.07 14.71
CA ALA A 10 1.21 -15.22 14.01
C ALA A 10 0.89 -13.94 14.81
N TYR A 11 0.72 -14.04 16.13
CA TYR A 11 0.54 -12.87 17.00
C TYR A 11 1.79 -11.99 17.08
N PHE A 12 2.98 -12.60 17.19
CA PHE A 12 4.25 -11.87 17.18
C PHE A 12 4.42 -11.03 15.90
N PHE A 13 4.15 -11.62 14.73
CA PHE A 13 4.19 -10.89 13.46
C PHE A 13 3.10 -9.83 13.34
N ALA A 14 1.94 -10.05 13.95
CA ALA A 14 0.88 -9.04 13.99
C ALA A 14 1.27 -7.83 14.86
N LEU A 15 1.97 -8.03 15.98
CA LEU A 15 2.42 -6.93 16.84
C LEU A 15 3.55 -6.10 16.20
N ILE A 16 4.53 -6.76 15.57
CA ILE A 16 5.70 -6.06 15.02
C ILE A 16 5.43 -5.45 13.65
N GLY A 17 4.68 -6.16 12.81
CA GLY A 17 4.48 -5.79 11.40
C GLY A 17 3.05 -5.96 10.93
N GLY A 18 2.07 -6.02 11.85
CA GLY A 18 0.69 -6.25 11.48
C GLY A 18 0.10 -5.10 10.68
N LEU A 19 0.52 -3.85 10.91
CA LEU A 19 0.09 -2.71 10.09
C LEU A 19 0.47 -2.89 8.61
N PHE A 20 1.56 -3.61 8.33
CA PHE A 20 2.02 -3.91 6.98
C PHE A 20 1.60 -5.32 6.51
N GLY A 21 0.80 -6.06 7.28
CA GLY A 21 0.29 -7.39 6.91
C GLY A 21 1.32 -8.52 7.03
N LEU A 22 2.34 -8.38 7.88
CA LEU A 22 3.40 -9.39 8.04
C LEU A 22 2.88 -10.75 8.53
N HIS A 23 1.85 -10.75 9.40
CA HIS A 23 1.19 -11.98 9.85
C HIS A 23 0.44 -12.68 8.71
N HIS A 24 -0.13 -11.94 7.77
CA HIS A 24 -0.77 -12.50 6.57
C HIS A 24 0.24 -13.13 5.62
N LEU A 25 1.43 -12.54 5.50
CA LEU A 25 2.56 -13.13 4.79
C LEU A 25 2.99 -14.47 5.39
N TYR A 26 3.13 -14.53 6.72
CA TYR A 26 3.46 -15.77 7.44
C TYR A 26 2.43 -16.88 7.19
N LEU A 27 1.15 -16.52 7.16
CA LEU A 27 0.01 -17.41 6.92
C LEU A 27 -0.21 -17.73 5.43
N GLY A 28 0.53 -17.09 4.53
CA GLY A 28 0.49 -17.33 3.09
C GLY A 28 -0.65 -16.62 2.35
N ARG A 29 -1.32 -15.66 2.99
CA ARG A 29 -2.43 -14.87 2.45
C ARG A 29 -1.90 -13.60 1.77
N THR A 30 -1.43 -13.74 0.54
CA THR A 30 -0.68 -12.65 -0.15
C THR A 30 -1.57 -11.45 -0.50
N GLN A 31 -2.79 -11.69 -0.99
CA GLN A 31 -3.75 -10.61 -1.28
C GLN A 31 -4.12 -9.84 -0.01
N HIS A 32 -4.27 -10.55 1.10
CA HIS A 32 -4.58 -9.97 2.40
C HIS A 32 -3.43 -9.10 2.92
N ALA A 33 -2.19 -9.59 2.78
CA ALA A 33 -1.01 -8.81 3.10
C ALA A 33 -0.90 -7.53 2.27
N LEU A 34 -1.19 -7.60 0.95
CA LEU A 34 -1.19 -6.43 0.08
C LEU A 34 -2.21 -5.40 0.54
N LEU A 35 -3.44 -5.84 0.83
CA LEU A 35 -4.49 -4.95 1.30
C LEU A 35 -4.12 -4.29 2.64
N TRP A 36 -3.55 -5.05 3.57
CA TRP A 36 -3.10 -4.49 4.85
C TRP A 36 -1.99 -3.46 4.65
N PHE A 37 -1.04 -3.75 3.76
CA PHE A 37 0.02 -2.80 3.43
C PHE A 37 -0.53 -1.47 2.87
N THR A 38 -1.46 -1.53 1.92
CA THR A 38 -2.01 -0.31 1.28
C THR A 38 -3.00 0.44 2.16
N THR A 39 -3.69 -0.24 3.08
CA THR A 39 -4.67 0.38 3.99
C THR A 39 -4.11 0.67 5.39
N PHE A 40 -2.80 0.51 5.60
CA PHE A 40 -2.13 0.67 6.89
C PHE A 40 -2.80 -0.15 8.00
N GLY A 41 -2.97 -1.45 7.77
CA GLY A 41 -3.51 -2.39 8.74
C GLY A 41 -5.04 -2.47 8.77
N GLY A 42 -5.70 -2.22 7.64
CA GLY A 42 -7.16 -2.14 7.56
C GLY A 42 -7.69 -0.90 8.27
N PHE A 43 -7.09 0.25 7.99
CA PHE A 43 -7.39 1.54 8.63
C PHE A 43 -7.19 1.53 10.15
N GLY A 44 -6.22 0.75 10.65
CA GLY A 44 -5.92 0.58 12.08
C GLY A 44 -6.95 -0.23 12.87
N ILE A 45 -8.23 -0.22 12.49
CA ILE A 45 -9.29 -1.00 13.16
C ILE A 45 -9.24 -2.46 12.72
N GLY A 46 -8.91 -2.73 11.45
CA GLY A 46 -8.84 -4.08 10.90
C GLY A 46 -7.86 -4.98 11.64
N ILE A 47 -6.66 -4.48 11.94
CA ILE A 47 -5.67 -5.22 12.74
C ILE A 47 -6.18 -5.55 14.16
N LEU A 48 -6.89 -4.62 14.83
CA LEU A 48 -7.47 -4.87 16.15
C LEU A 48 -8.52 -5.99 16.09
N TYR A 49 -9.43 -5.92 15.11
CA TYR A 49 -10.43 -6.96 14.88
C TYR A 49 -9.78 -8.33 14.61
N GLU A 50 -8.72 -8.36 13.82
CA GLU A 50 -8.04 -9.61 13.50
C GLU A 50 -7.32 -10.25 14.68
N ILE A 51 -6.61 -9.44 15.47
CA ILE A 51 -5.91 -9.90 16.68
C ILE A 51 -6.90 -10.54 17.65
N LEU A 52 -8.08 -9.93 17.82
CA LEU A 52 -9.09 -10.40 18.75
C LEU A 52 -9.85 -11.63 18.24
N PHE A 53 -10.25 -11.66 16.97
CA PHE A 53 -11.23 -12.63 16.48
C PHE A 53 -10.75 -13.56 15.37
N SER A 54 -9.78 -13.14 14.53
CA SER A 54 -9.54 -13.81 13.25
C SER A 54 -8.23 -14.61 13.16
N ILE A 55 -7.18 -14.23 13.89
CA ILE A 55 -5.86 -14.88 13.79
C ILE A 55 -5.93 -16.39 14.04
N LYS A 56 -6.66 -16.84 15.08
CA LYS A 56 -6.80 -18.27 15.39
C LYS A 56 -7.41 -19.05 14.22
N LYS A 57 -8.45 -18.49 13.59
CA LYS A 57 -9.10 -19.07 12.42
C LYS A 57 -8.12 -19.14 11.24
N TYR A 58 -7.38 -18.07 10.98
CA TYR A 58 -6.41 -18.05 9.87
C TYR A 58 -5.25 -19.04 10.06
N VAL A 59 -4.81 -19.27 11.29
CA VAL A 59 -3.78 -20.29 11.59
C VAL A 59 -4.32 -21.69 11.29
N ARG A 60 -5.57 -21.98 11.70
CA ARG A 60 -6.22 -23.26 11.40
C ARG A 60 -6.44 -23.45 9.89
N GLU A 61 -6.86 -22.41 9.18
CA GLU A 61 -6.94 -22.40 7.70
C GLU A 61 -5.57 -22.68 7.06
N ALA A 62 -4.51 -21.99 7.49
CA ALA A 62 -3.16 -22.20 6.97
C ALA A 62 -2.63 -23.63 7.25
N ASN A 63 -3.06 -24.23 8.35
CA ASN A 63 -2.73 -25.60 8.73
C ASN A 63 -3.60 -26.66 8.06
N HIS A 64 -4.63 -26.28 7.29
CA HIS A 64 -5.58 -27.20 6.64
C HIS A 64 -6.24 -28.14 7.66
N ASP A 65 -6.76 -27.55 8.75
CA ASP A 65 -7.52 -28.28 9.76
C ASP A 65 -8.80 -28.89 9.16
N ASN A 66 -8.95 -30.22 9.25
CA ASN A 66 -10.06 -30.98 8.67
C ASN A 66 -11.43 -30.44 9.10
N VAL A 67 -11.57 -30.02 10.36
CA VAL A 67 -12.84 -29.48 10.87
C VAL A 67 -13.28 -28.23 10.12
N ILE A 68 -12.32 -27.34 9.79
CA ILE A 68 -12.60 -26.12 9.04
C ILE A 68 -12.92 -26.44 7.58
N LEU A 69 -12.16 -27.37 6.99
CA LEU A 69 -12.37 -27.78 5.60
C LEU A 69 -13.76 -28.39 5.42
N GLU A 70 -14.17 -29.31 6.29
CA GLU A 70 -15.49 -29.94 6.28
C GLU A 70 -16.61 -28.90 6.44
N GLU A 71 -16.44 -27.90 7.32
CA GLU A 71 -17.40 -26.80 7.49
C GLU A 71 -17.56 -25.98 6.19
N TYR A 72 -16.45 -25.67 5.52
CA TYR A 72 -16.47 -24.93 4.26
C TYR A 72 -17.07 -25.74 3.12
N GLU A 73 -16.70 -27.01 3.00
CA GLU A 73 -17.27 -27.91 2.00
C GLU A 73 -18.78 -28.06 2.20
N LYS A 74 -19.23 -28.20 3.45
CA LYS A 74 -20.66 -28.24 3.78
C LYS A 74 -21.36 -26.97 3.30
N LYS A 75 -20.81 -25.78 3.61
CA LYS A 75 -21.35 -24.50 3.15
C LYS A 75 -21.38 -24.38 1.62
N MET A 76 -20.34 -24.85 0.93
CA MET A 76 -20.28 -24.83 -0.53
C MET A 76 -21.28 -25.80 -1.19
N ARG A 77 -21.62 -26.91 -0.53
CA ARG A 77 -22.67 -27.84 -0.99
C ARG A 77 -24.08 -27.31 -0.74
N GLU A 78 -24.29 -26.67 0.41
CA GLU A 78 -25.62 -26.18 0.83
C GLU A 78 -25.97 -24.82 0.22
N GLN A 79 -24.98 -23.97 -0.03
CA GLN A 79 -25.17 -22.60 -0.50
C GLN A 79 -24.53 -22.40 -1.87
N LYS A 80 -25.34 -21.96 -2.86
CA LYS A 80 -24.85 -21.67 -4.21
C LYS A 80 -23.78 -20.56 -4.23
N SER A 81 -23.91 -19.56 -3.37
CA SER A 81 -22.99 -18.43 -3.24
C SER A 81 -22.74 -18.12 -1.76
N PRO A 82 -21.62 -17.46 -1.41
CA PRO A 82 -21.33 -17.09 -0.03
C PRO A 82 -22.36 -16.08 0.49
N ALA A 83 -22.75 -16.24 1.75
CA ALA A 83 -23.69 -15.33 2.42
C ALA A 83 -23.14 -13.89 2.51
N PHE A 84 -24.07 -12.92 2.49
CA PHE A 84 -23.74 -11.52 2.68
C PHE A 84 -23.27 -11.26 4.12
N GLU A 85 -22.13 -10.59 4.27
CA GLU A 85 -21.54 -10.24 5.56
C GLU A 85 -21.36 -8.72 5.65
N LEU A 86 -22.10 -8.06 6.56
CA LEU A 86 -22.10 -6.59 6.66
C LEU A 86 -20.71 -6.02 6.96
N ILE A 87 -19.98 -6.59 7.92
CA ILE A 87 -18.62 -6.13 8.29
C ILE A 87 -17.69 -6.15 7.07
N ARG A 88 -17.83 -7.19 6.24
CA ARG A 88 -17.03 -7.33 5.03
C ARG A 88 -17.45 -6.35 3.94
N PHE A 89 -18.75 -6.14 3.76
CA PHE A 89 -19.27 -5.12 2.86
C PHE A 89 -18.76 -3.73 3.24
N CYS A 90 -18.78 -3.38 4.54
CA CYS A 90 -18.20 -2.14 5.03
C CYS A 90 -16.70 -2.06 4.74
N GLY A 91 -15.95 -3.15 4.94
CA GLY A 91 -14.53 -3.21 4.60
C GLY A 91 -14.24 -3.03 3.10
N GLN A 92 -15.07 -3.64 2.24
CA GLN A 92 -15.00 -3.43 0.78
C GLN A 92 -15.27 -1.98 0.42
N TYR A 93 -16.35 -1.41 0.95
CA TYR A 93 -16.76 -0.03 0.69
C TYR A 93 -15.68 0.98 1.12
N LEU A 94 -15.15 0.83 2.33
CA LEU A 94 -14.08 1.70 2.85
C LEU A 94 -12.79 1.58 2.00
N THR A 95 -12.41 0.36 1.62
CA THR A 95 -11.25 0.13 0.75
C THR A 95 -11.45 0.76 -0.62
N ALA A 96 -12.62 0.56 -1.22
CA ALA A 96 -12.98 1.09 -2.52
C ALA A 96 -12.94 2.63 -2.52
N LEU A 97 -13.55 3.26 -1.51
CA LEU A 97 -13.48 4.70 -1.30
C LEU A 97 -12.05 5.19 -1.16
N PHE A 98 -11.26 4.57 -0.29
CA PHE A 98 -9.87 4.97 -0.06
C PHE A 98 -9.05 4.94 -1.35
N TYR A 99 -9.18 3.88 -2.15
CA TYR A 99 -8.49 3.75 -3.43
C TYR A 99 -8.93 4.80 -4.46
N GLY A 100 -10.23 5.10 -4.52
CA GLY A 100 -10.74 6.17 -5.37
C GLY A 100 -10.21 7.55 -4.98
N VAL A 101 -10.30 7.86 -3.68
CA VAL A 101 -9.89 9.16 -3.12
C VAL A 101 -8.39 9.39 -3.27
N ILE A 102 -7.55 8.41 -2.93
CA ILE A 102 -6.10 8.58 -3.06
C ILE A 102 -5.67 8.73 -4.52
N THR A 103 -6.35 8.03 -5.44
CA THR A 103 -6.09 8.15 -6.88
C THR A 103 -6.52 9.52 -7.40
N TYR A 104 -7.66 10.03 -6.97
CA TYR A 104 -8.12 11.38 -7.32
C TYR A 104 -7.12 12.45 -6.89
N TYR A 105 -6.68 12.41 -5.62
CA TYR A 105 -5.72 13.36 -5.09
C TYR A 105 -4.29 13.20 -5.64
N ALA A 106 -3.98 12.07 -6.29
CA ALA A 106 -2.67 11.88 -6.93
C ALA A 106 -2.44 12.80 -8.15
N PHE A 107 -3.50 13.38 -8.72
CA PHE A 107 -3.42 14.27 -9.88
C PHE A 107 -3.39 15.75 -9.47
N PRO A 108 -2.78 16.63 -10.29
CA PRO A 108 -2.74 18.06 -10.02
C PRO A 108 -4.09 18.75 -10.29
N ASP A 109 -4.43 19.77 -9.49
CA ASP A 109 -5.68 20.52 -9.61
C ASP A 109 -5.92 21.16 -10.98
N THR A 110 -4.86 21.46 -11.73
CA THR A 110 -4.95 22.02 -13.09
C THR A 110 -5.63 21.07 -14.06
N TRP A 111 -5.48 19.76 -13.86
CA TRP A 111 -6.10 18.73 -14.71
C TRP A 111 -7.60 18.61 -14.42
N LEU A 112 -8.04 18.92 -13.20
CA LEU A 112 -9.46 18.88 -12.85
C LEU A 112 -10.28 19.95 -13.60
N LYS A 113 -9.65 21.07 -13.97
CA LYS A 113 -10.32 22.17 -14.69
C LYS A 113 -10.45 21.92 -16.20
N GLN A 114 -9.76 20.92 -16.74
CA GLN A 114 -9.76 20.61 -18.17
C GLN A 114 -10.66 19.40 -18.44
N THR A 115 -11.45 19.43 -19.52
CA THR A 115 -12.44 18.38 -19.82
C THR A 115 -11.82 16.99 -20.04
N ILE A 116 -10.77 16.88 -20.87
CA ILE A 116 -10.18 15.57 -21.18
C ILE A 116 -9.42 14.97 -19.97
N PRO A 117 -8.56 15.73 -19.26
CA PRO A 117 -7.89 15.21 -18.08
C PRO A 117 -8.84 14.91 -16.91
N SER A 118 -9.92 15.68 -16.71
CA SER A 118 -10.89 15.37 -15.65
C SER A 118 -11.63 14.05 -15.90
N LEU A 119 -11.97 13.73 -17.16
CA LEU A 119 -12.48 12.42 -17.55
C LEU A 119 -11.47 11.31 -17.23
N PHE A 120 -10.21 11.49 -17.59
CA PHE A 120 -9.16 10.53 -17.30
C PHE A 120 -9.01 10.26 -15.80
N ILE A 121 -9.09 11.30 -14.97
CA ILE A 121 -9.08 11.18 -13.51
C ILE A 121 -10.31 10.41 -13.01
N GLY A 122 -11.49 10.70 -13.55
CA GLY A 122 -12.72 9.98 -13.23
C GLY A 122 -12.61 8.48 -13.52
N PHE A 123 -12.22 8.12 -14.75
CA PHE A 123 -12.02 6.72 -15.13
C PHE A 123 -10.92 6.02 -14.31
N SER A 124 -9.81 6.70 -14.06
CA SER A 124 -8.72 6.17 -13.22
C SER A 124 -9.18 5.91 -11.79
N SER A 125 -9.96 6.83 -11.23
CA SER A 125 -10.54 6.71 -9.89
C SER A 125 -11.56 5.57 -9.82
N ALA A 126 -12.44 5.42 -10.81
CA ALA A 126 -13.38 4.30 -10.89
C ALA A 126 -12.67 2.94 -11.03
N PHE A 127 -11.59 2.89 -11.80
CA PHE A 127 -10.76 1.69 -11.90
C PHE A 127 -10.11 1.36 -10.55
N ALA A 128 -9.58 2.35 -9.84
CA ALA A 128 -9.01 2.17 -8.50
C ALA A 128 -10.06 1.70 -7.48
N ILE A 129 -11.27 2.28 -7.51
CA ILE A 129 -12.41 1.85 -6.69
C ILE A 129 -12.71 0.37 -6.94
N ALA A 130 -12.84 -0.04 -8.20
CA ALA A 130 -13.09 -1.43 -8.57
C ALA A 130 -11.97 -2.37 -8.07
N LEU A 131 -10.71 -1.93 -8.13
CA LEU A 131 -9.58 -2.69 -7.60
C LEU A 131 -9.66 -2.83 -6.08
N GLY A 132 -10.01 -1.76 -5.36
CA GLY A 132 -10.22 -1.78 -3.92
C GLY A 132 -11.33 -2.76 -3.53
N THR A 133 -12.48 -2.69 -4.21
CA THR A 133 -13.61 -3.63 -4.04
C THR A 133 -13.16 -5.07 -4.29
N GLN A 134 -12.45 -5.33 -5.39
CA GLN A 134 -11.99 -6.66 -5.75
C GLN A 134 -11.02 -7.23 -4.72
N LEU A 135 -10.03 -6.44 -4.28
CA LEU A 135 -9.02 -6.87 -3.32
C LEU A 135 -9.63 -7.20 -1.96
N ALA A 136 -10.51 -6.36 -1.44
CA ALA A 136 -11.19 -6.58 -0.17
C ALA A 136 -12.27 -7.67 -0.25
N GLY A 137 -12.98 -7.77 -1.37
CA GLY A 137 -14.10 -8.68 -1.53
C GLY A 137 -13.68 -10.13 -1.76
N THR A 138 -12.56 -10.37 -2.43
CA THR A 138 -12.03 -11.71 -2.69
C THR A 138 -11.23 -12.31 -1.53
N LEU A 139 -11.19 -11.63 -0.37
CA LEU A 139 -10.50 -12.17 0.80
C LEU A 139 -11.17 -13.46 1.30
N GLY A 140 -10.42 -14.55 1.37
CA GLY A 140 -10.95 -15.83 1.82
C GLY A 140 -11.52 -16.67 0.66
N PRO A 141 -12.47 -17.59 0.92
CA PRO A 141 -12.97 -18.53 -0.08
C PRO A 141 -14.00 -17.89 -1.04
N ARG A 142 -13.82 -16.62 -1.41
CA ARG A 142 -14.71 -15.87 -2.31
C ARG A 142 -13.96 -15.54 -3.59
N ARG A 143 -14.62 -15.70 -4.74
CA ARG A 143 -14.12 -15.24 -6.04
C ARG A 143 -15.18 -14.39 -6.72
N CYS A 144 -14.73 -13.35 -7.40
CA CYS A 144 -15.54 -12.59 -8.33
C CYS A 144 -14.63 -12.17 -9.47
N SER A 145 -15.16 -12.09 -10.69
CA SER A 145 -14.41 -11.51 -11.81
C SER A 145 -14.30 -10.00 -11.62
N PHE A 146 -13.13 -9.42 -11.89
CA PHE A 146 -12.87 -7.99 -11.79
C PHE A 146 -13.79 -7.14 -12.70
N ILE A 147 -14.36 -7.74 -13.75
CA ILE A 147 -15.27 -7.07 -14.68
C ILE A 147 -16.52 -6.54 -13.94
N TRP A 148 -17.04 -7.29 -12.97
CA TRP A 148 -18.26 -6.94 -12.25
C TRP A 148 -18.13 -5.69 -11.36
N PRO A 149 -17.15 -5.59 -10.43
CA PRO A 149 -16.95 -4.36 -9.68
C PRO A 149 -16.55 -3.18 -10.58
N LEU A 150 -15.88 -3.43 -11.71
CA LEU A 150 -15.57 -2.39 -12.70
C LEU A 150 -16.83 -1.85 -13.38
N LEU A 151 -17.73 -2.73 -13.84
CA LEU A 151 -19.03 -2.32 -14.39
C LEU A 151 -19.83 -1.50 -13.38
N GLY A 152 -19.84 -1.92 -12.10
CA GLY A 152 -20.48 -1.15 -11.03
C GLY A 152 -19.88 0.23 -10.83
N ALA A 153 -18.55 0.34 -10.87
CA ALA A 153 -17.89 1.64 -10.79
C ALA A 153 -18.20 2.52 -12.02
N LEU A 154 -18.19 1.95 -13.23
CA LEU A 154 -18.51 2.69 -14.46
C LEU A 154 -19.96 3.17 -14.49
N LEU A 155 -20.91 2.39 -13.96
CA LEU A 155 -22.31 2.82 -13.82
C LEU A 155 -22.50 3.98 -12.84
N GLY A 156 -21.60 4.10 -11.85
CA GLY A 156 -21.61 5.21 -10.91
C GLY A 156 -20.96 6.49 -11.43
N LEU A 157 -20.11 6.43 -12.46
CA LEU A 157 -19.36 7.59 -12.96
C LEU A 157 -20.22 8.78 -13.41
N PRO A 158 -21.36 8.61 -14.10
CA PRO A 158 -22.22 9.73 -14.47
C PRO A 158 -22.64 10.60 -13.29
N PHE A 159 -22.79 10.02 -12.09
CA PHE A 159 -23.18 10.77 -10.88
C PHE A 159 -22.08 11.69 -10.35
N ILE A 160 -20.81 11.37 -10.63
CA ILE A 160 -19.67 12.24 -10.34
C ILE A 160 -19.64 13.39 -11.35
N MET A 161 -19.79 13.06 -12.63
CA MET A 161 -19.67 14.03 -13.71
C MET A 161 -20.83 15.03 -13.77
N TRP A 162 -22.00 14.65 -13.27
CA TRP A 162 -23.17 15.53 -13.21
C TRP A 162 -23.02 16.67 -12.20
N ASN A 163 -22.27 16.45 -11.11
CA ASN A 163 -22.10 17.43 -10.03
C ASN A 163 -20.77 18.17 -10.17
N VAL A 164 -20.61 18.94 -11.26
CA VAL A 164 -19.35 19.65 -11.58
C VAL A 164 -18.98 20.71 -10.53
N ASP A 165 -19.97 21.30 -9.87
CA ASP A 165 -19.76 22.40 -8.91
C ASP A 165 -19.52 21.94 -7.46
N ALA A 166 -19.74 20.65 -7.17
CA ALA A 166 -19.51 20.06 -5.85
C ALA A 166 -18.28 19.16 -5.87
N SER A 167 -17.60 19.01 -4.73
CA SER A 167 -16.49 18.07 -4.59
C SER A 167 -16.93 16.66 -5.03
N PRO A 168 -16.21 16.00 -5.95
CA PRO A 168 -16.65 14.74 -6.53
C PRO A 168 -16.78 13.68 -5.44
N SER A 169 -18.01 13.22 -5.21
CA SER A 169 -18.28 12.20 -4.19
C SER A 169 -18.16 10.81 -4.81
N PHE A 170 -17.18 10.04 -4.34
CA PHE A 170 -16.96 8.66 -4.79
C PHE A 170 -17.89 7.63 -4.12
N ASN A 171 -18.77 8.07 -3.22
CA ASN A 171 -19.67 7.20 -2.44
C ASN A 171 -20.58 6.36 -3.34
N ILE A 172 -21.24 6.97 -4.32
CA ILE A 172 -22.17 6.27 -5.22
C ILE A 172 -21.42 5.25 -6.08
N VAL A 173 -20.22 5.61 -6.56
CA VAL A 173 -19.36 4.75 -7.38
C VAL A 173 -18.89 3.53 -6.60
N ALA A 174 -18.40 3.76 -5.37
CA ALA A 174 -17.99 2.68 -4.47
C ALA A 174 -19.17 1.78 -4.10
N PHE A 175 -20.34 2.36 -3.82
CA PHE A 175 -21.54 1.61 -3.48
C PHE A 175 -21.98 0.69 -4.63
N PHE A 176 -22.12 1.20 -5.86
CA PHE A 176 -22.48 0.36 -7.01
C PHE A 176 -21.43 -0.72 -7.29
N SER A 177 -20.13 -0.39 -7.19
CA SER A 177 -19.06 -1.37 -7.34
C SER A 177 -19.20 -2.53 -6.35
N CYS A 178 -19.44 -2.23 -5.07
CA CYS A 178 -19.63 -3.23 -4.01
C CYS A 178 -20.93 -4.03 -4.19
N CYS A 179 -22.05 -3.39 -4.54
CA CYS A 179 -23.33 -4.07 -4.77
C CYS A 179 -23.25 -5.07 -5.93
N ILE A 180 -22.63 -4.68 -7.05
CA ILE A 180 -22.48 -5.61 -8.19
C ILE A 180 -21.50 -6.73 -7.86
N PHE A 181 -20.44 -6.45 -7.10
CA PHE A 181 -19.54 -7.49 -6.58
C PHE A 181 -20.30 -8.51 -5.73
N GLU A 182 -21.05 -8.07 -4.73
CA GLU A 182 -21.82 -8.95 -3.83
C GLU A 182 -22.92 -9.72 -4.57
N TRP A 183 -23.50 -9.14 -5.63
CA TRP A 183 -24.48 -9.84 -6.47
C TRP A 183 -23.86 -10.99 -7.31
N LYS A 184 -22.59 -10.84 -7.72
CA LYS A 184 -21.90 -11.78 -8.64
C LYS A 184 -20.79 -12.58 -7.98
N VAL A 185 -20.79 -12.64 -6.66
CA VAL A 185 -19.78 -13.38 -5.90
C VAL A 185 -20.07 -14.87 -5.88
N ASP A 186 -19.02 -15.67 -6.11
CA ASP A 186 -19.07 -17.13 -6.07
C ASP A 186 -18.07 -17.68 -5.06
N TRP A 187 -18.24 -18.94 -4.69
CA TRP A 187 -17.23 -19.67 -3.92
C TRP A 187 -15.96 -19.89 -4.73
N ASN A 188 -14.80 -19.80 -4.07
CA ASN A 188 -13.51 -20.13 -4.66
C ASN A 188 -13.11 -21.58 -4.33
N PRO A 189 -13.31 -22.56 -5.24
CA PRO A 189 -12.98 -23.95 -4.97
C PRO A 189 -11.47 -24.20 -4.85
N GLU A 190 -10.64 -23.33 -5.42
CA GLU A 190 -9.17 -23.46 -5.37
C GLU A 190 -8.57 -22.89 -4.08
N TYR A 191 -9.38 -22.27 -3.22
CA TYR A 191 -8.90 -21.64 -1.99
C TYR A 191 -8.30 -22.64 -1.00
N PHE A 192 -8.86 -23.86 -0.93
CA PHE A 192 -8.29 -24.99 -0.20
C PHE A 192 -7.74 -26.01 -1.20
N PRO A 193 -6.41 -26.05 -1.43
CA PRO A 193 -5.85 -27.01 -2.37
C PRO A 193 -6.08 -28.43 -1.82
N ILE A 194 -6.79 -29.26 -2.58
CA ILE A 194 -6.91 -30.69 -2.32
C ILE A 194 -5.50 -31.28 -2.32
N LYS A 195 -5.08 -31.85 -1.20
CA LYS A 195 -3.79 -32.55 -1.11
C LYS A 195 -3.92 -33.87 -1.88
N THR A 196 -3.56 -33.89 -3.15
CA THR A 196 -3.13 -35.13 -3.79
C THR A 196 -1.72 -35.48 -3.29
N GLU A 197 -1.60 -36.62 -2.61
CA GLU A 197 -0.42 -37.01 -1.81
C GLU A 197 0.86 -37.35 -2.60
N SER A 198 0.89 -37.29 -3.93
CA SER A 198 1.90 -38.08 -4.69
C SER A 198 3.09 -37.35 -5.34
N GLU A 199 3.43 -36.09 -5.01
CA GLU A 199 4.57 -35.43 -5.70
C GLU A 199 5.71 -34.92 -4.81
N ALA A 200 6.69 -35.83 -4.63
CA ALA A 200 8.13 -35.67 -4.49
C ALA A 200 8.72 -34.46 -3.72
N SER A 201 9.35 -34.78 -2.59
CA SER A 201 10.03 -33.90 -1.61
C SER A 201 11.06 -32.91 -2.15
N SER A 202 11.72 -33.18 -3.29
CA SER A 202 12.75 -32.30 -3.88
C SER A 202 12.17 -31.18 -4.78
N LYS A 203 11.17 -31.51 -5.63
CA LYS A 203 10.43 -30.52 -6.43
C LYS A 203 9.60 -29.59 -5.54
N LYS A 204 9.20 -30.06 -4.35
CA LYS A 204 8.44 -29.30 -3.35
C LYS A 204 9.20 -28.08 -2.82
N LYS A 205 10.49 -28.21 -2.45
CA LYS A 205 11.32 -27.07 -1.96
C LYS A 205 11.54 -26.00 -3.05
N ALA A 206 11.86 -26.40 -4.28
CA ALA A 206 12.05 -25.48 -5.41
C ALA A 206 10.73 -24.77 -5.77
N ARG A 207 9.60 -25.50 -5.77
CA ARG A 207 8.25 -24.96 -5.97
C ARG A 207 7.87 -23.97 -4.86
N THR A 208 8.13 -24.30 -3.58
CA THR A 208 7.88 -23.38 -2.45
C THR A 208 8.70 -22.09 -2.56
N ARG A 209 9.98 -22.16 -2.95
CA ARG A 209 10.82 -20.97 -3.16
C ARG A 209 10.31 -20.09 -4.32
N ARG A 210 9.92 -20.70 -5.45
CA ARG A 210 9.30 -19.96 -6.58
C ARG A 210 7.98 -19.30 -6.19
N HIS A 211 7.14 -19.97 -5.40
CA HIS A 211 5.91 -19.37 -4.88
C HIS A 211 6.19 -18.20 -3.93
N PHE A 212 7.21 -18.31 -3.06
CA PHE A 212 7.60 -17.22 -2.18
C PHE A 212 8.10 -16.00 -2.97
N ILE A 213 9.00 -16.21 -3.93
CA ILE A 213 9.50 -15.11 -4.79
C ILE A 213 8.34 -14.46 -5.56
N LYS A 214 7.46 -15.25 -6.18
CA LYS A 214 6.28 -14.72 -6.89
C LYS A 214 5.41 -13.86 -5.96
N ARG A 215 5.18 -14.29 -4.72
CA ARG A 215 4.42 -13.52 -3.73
C ARG A 215 5.12 -12.22 -3.34
N CYS A 216 6.43 -12.27 -3.11
CA CYS A 216 7.24 -11.09 -2.85
C CYS A 216 7.25 -10.12 -4.03
N CYS A 217 7.32 -10.61 -5.27
CA CYS A 217 7.24 -9.78 -6.47
C CYS A 217 5.87 -9.11 -6.62
N ILE A 218 4.77 -9.84 -6.38
CA ILE A 218 3.41 -9.27 -6.42
C ILE A 218 3.26 -8.17 -5.36
N LEU A 219 3.75 -8.43 -4.14
CA LEU A 219 3.72 -7.44 -3.07
C LEU A 219 4.62 -6.25 -3.35
N GLY A 220 5.84 -6.47 -3.85
CA GLY A 220 6.77 -5.41 -4.21
C GLY A 220 6.22 -4.52 -5.33
N LEU A 221 5.62 -5.12 -6.36
CA LEU A 221 4.96 -4.38 -7.43
C LEU A 221 3.74 -3.59 -6.93
N GLY A 222 2.88 -4.23 -6.13
CA GLY A 222 1.72 -3.57 -5.54
C GLY A 222 2.12 -2.42 -4.60
N ALA A 223 3.15 -2.62 -3.79
CA ALA A 223 3.71 -1.60 -2.90
C ALA A 223 4.35 -0.45 -3.67
N PHE A 224 5.04 -0.73 -4.78
CA PHE A 224 5.60 0.29 -5.65
C PHE A 224 4.51 1.15 -6.28
N ILE A 225 3.49 0.53 -6.89
CA ILE A 225 2.36 1.25 -7.50
C ILE A 225 1.60 2.08 -6.46
N PHE A 226 1.32 1.51 -5.28
CA PHE A 226 0.66 2.24 -4.22
C PHE A 226 1.53 3.39 -3.70
N GLY A 227 2.82 3.16 -3.51
CA GLY A 227 3.79 4.15 -3.04
C GLY A 227 3.92 5.33 -4.00
N THR A 228 3.90 5.11 -5.33
CA THR A 228 3.93 6.20 -6.30
C THR A 228 2.65 7.03 -6.26
N ILE A 229 1.48 6.39 -6.18
CA ILE A 229 0.19 7.08 -6.06
C ILE A 229 0.14 7.90 -4.76
N LEU A 230 0.49 7.29 -3.63
CA LEU A 230 0.50 7.94 -2.32
C LEU A 230 1.49 9.12 -2.28
N THR A 231 2.71 8.93 -2.78
CA THR A 231 3.71 10.00 -2.82
C THR A 231 3.25 11.15 -3.72
N SER A 232 2.63 10.85 -4.87
CA SER A 232 2.05 11.87 -5.74
C SER A 232 0.91 12.61 -5.02
N ALA A 233 0.01 11.89 -4.34
CA ALA A 233 -1.09 12.50 -3.61
C ALA A 233 -0.60 13.45 -2.51
N ILE A 234 0.42 13.04 -1.75
CA ILE A 234 1.06 13.90 -0.75
C ILE A 234 1.73 15.10 -1.44
N TYR A 235 2.52 14.88 -2.49
CA TYR A 235 3.23 15.94 -3.21
C TYR A 235 2.29 17.02 -3.78
N GLN A 236 1.13 16.63 -4.30
CA GLN A 236 0.17 17.57 -4.90
C GLN A 236 -0.64 18.38 -3.87
N ASN A 237 -0.86 17.82 -2.67
CA ASN A 237 -1.82 18.35 -1.70
C ASN A 237 -1.20 18.82 -0.38
N LEU A 238 0.10 18.56 -0.13
CA LEU A 238 0.76 19.01 1.10
C LEU A 238 0.87 20.54 1.11
N GLN A 239 0.21 21.15 2.08
CA GLN A 239 0.19 22.61 2.31
C GLN A 239 0.88 22.92 3.64
N VAL A 240 1.66 24.01 3.65
CA VAL A 240 2.28 24.55 4.86
C VAL A 240 1.84 26.00 4.98
N ASP A 241 1.57 26.42 6.21
CA ASP A 241 1.26 27.81 6.53
C ASP A 241 2.58 28.58 6.72
N ILE A 242 2.85 29.52 5.81
CA ILE A 242 4.01 30.40 5.89
C ILE A 242 3.46 31.82 5.98
N ASN A 243 3.70 32.49 7.10
CA ASN A 243 3.28 33.87 7.33
C ASN A 243 1.75 34.13 7.17
N GLY A 244 0.91 33.13 7.47
CA GLY A 244 -0.55 33.24 7.39
C GLY A 244 -1.11 32.90 6.01
N GLU A 245 -0.28 32.54 5.03
CA GLU A 245 -0.69 32.08 3.72
C GLU A 245 -0.48 30.56 3.57
N ARG A 246 -1.52 29.86 3.10
CA ARG A 246 -1.44 28.43 2.81
C ARG A 246 -0.84 28.20 1.44
N VAL A 247 0.45 27.85 1.41
CA VAL A 247 1.18 27.57 0.18
C VAL A 247 1.45 26.08 0.07
N LYS A 248 1.40 25.54 -1.16
CA LYS A 248 1.74 24.14 -1.39
C LYS A 248 3.24 23.94 -1.30
N VAL A 249 3.68 22.88 -0.61
CA VAL A 249 5.10 22.59 -0.40
C VAL A 249 5.85 22.42 -1.72
N LYS A 250 5.23 21.82 -2.74
CA LYS A 250 5.85 21.66 -4.05
C LYS A 250 6.20 22.99 -4.72
N ASP A 251 5.40 24.04 -4.50
CA ASP A 251 5.60 25.35 -5.12
C ASP A 251 6.74 26.06 -4.37
N VAL A 252 6.73 26.01 -3.03
CA VAL A 252 7.84 26.48 -2.19
C VAL A 252 9.16 25.80 -2.53
N LEU A 253 9.16 24.47 -2.69
CA LEU A 253 10.36 23.72 -3.08
C LEU A 253 10.84 24.11 -4.48
N ALA A 254 9.92 24.27 -5.44
CA ALA A 254 10.27 24.68 -6.79
C ALA A 254 10.90 26.08 -6.81
N ASP A 255 10.40 27.00 -6.00
CA ASP A 255 10.93 28.36 -5.87
C ASP A 255 12.26 28.36 -5.11
N PHE A 256 12.38 27.57 -4.04
CA PHE A 256 13.62 27.37 -3.29
C PHE A 256 14.74 26.84 -4.18
N PHE A 257 14.48 25.80 -4.99
CA PHE A 257 15.51 25.25 -5.89
C PHE A 257 15.92 26.21 -7.03
N LYS A 258 15.07 27.19 -7.35
CA LYS A 258 15.39 28.26 -8.32
C LYS A 258 16.03 29.48 -7.65
N SER A 259 16.05 29.55 -6.32
CA SER A 259 16.53 30.72 -5.60
C SER A 259 18.02 30.91 -5.83
N GLN A 260 18.45 32.18 -5.87
CA GLN A 260 19.85 32.52 -6.04
C GLN A 260 20.69 31.98 -4.86
N GLU A 261 20.12 31.94 -3.64
CA GLU A 261 20.83 31.38 -2.49
C GLU A 261 21.09 29.88 -2.67
N PHE A 262 20.11 29.10 -3.16
CA PHE A 262 20.28 27.68 -3.40
C PHE A 262 21.32 27.41 -4.49
N ILE A 263 21.27 28.18 -5.59
CA ILE A 263 22.25 28.05 -6.68
C ILE A 263 23.67 28.35 -6.18
N GLN A 264 23.85 29.39 -5.36
CA GLN A 264 25.14 29.72 -4.75
C GLN A 264 25.61 28.62 -3.80
N LEU A 265 24.74 28.12 -2.93
CA LEU A 265 25.04 27.01 -2.02
C LEU A 265 25.49 25.77 -2.80
N TYR A 266 24.77 25.41 -3.87
CA TYR A 266 25.11 24.27 -4.71
C TYR A 266 26.47 24.45 -5.40
N GLN A 267 26.75 25.65 -5.92
CA GLN A 267 28.04 25.97 -6.53
C GLN A 267 29.20 25.88 -5.52
N GLN A 268 29.01 26.41 -4.31
CA GLN A 268 29.98 26.33 -3.22
C GLN A 268 30.21 24.89 -2.78
N LEU A 269 29.15 24.11 -2.59
CA LEU A 269 29.27 22.70 -2.22
C LEU A 269 30.02 21.91 -3.31
N SER A 270 29.69 22.16 -4.58
CA SER A 270 30.38 21.53 -5.71
C SER A 270 31.87 21.89 -5.76
N SER A 271 32.23 23.16 -5.49
CA SER A 271 33.63 23.59 -5.49
C SER A 271 34.42 22.96 -4.34
N VAL A 272 33.84 22.92 -3.14
CA VAL A 272 34.44 22.24 -1.98
C VAL A 272 34.63 20.76 -2.27
N MET A 273 33.63 20.07 -2.83
CA MET A 273 33.75 18.65 -3.18
C MET A 273 34.84 18.39 -4.23
N LYS A 274 35.00 19.28 -5.23
CA LYS A 274 36.08 19.19 -6.21
C LYS A 274 37.46 19.41 -5.58
N GLN A 275 37.57 20.37 -4.67
CA GLN A 275 38.80 20.63 -3.91
C GLN A 275 39.15 19.43 -3.02
N LEU A 276 38.17 18.87 -2.31
CA LEU A 276 38.33 17.68 -1.49
C LEU A 276 38.78 16.47 -2.32
N TYR A 277 38.22 16.31 -3.52
CA TYR A 277 38.60 15.25 -4.44
C TYR A 277 40.02 15.43 -5.01
N ALA A 278 40.41 16.66 -5.36
CA ALA A 278 41.77 16.96 -5.79
C ALA A 278 42.79 16.73 -4.66
N PHE A 279 42.43 17.11 -3.42
CA PHE A 279 43.24 16.86 -2.23
C PHE A 279 43.34 15.35 -1.91
N TYR A 280 42.24 14.60 -2.07
CA TYR A 280 42.23 13.14 -1.97
C TYR A 280 43.24 12.49 -2.94
N LEU A 281 43.24 12.94 -4.19
CA LEU A 281 44.16 12.47 -5.23
C LEU A 281 45.63 12.70 -4.87
N HIS A 282 45.93 13.76 -4.12
CA HIS A 282 47.32 14.18 -3.84
C HIS A 282 47.87 13.64 -2.50
N TYR A 283 47.03 13.53 -1.46
CA TYR A 283 47.45 13.17 -0.09
C TYR A 283 46.81 11.89 0.45
N GLY A 284 45.88 11.29 -0.32
CA GLY A 284 45.13 10.11 0.09
C GLY A 284 44.15 10.36 1.24
N PHE A 285 43.46 9.29 1.67
CA PHE A 285 42.37 9.38 2.64
C PHE A 285 42.82 9.84 4.04
N LYS A 286 44.06 9.52 4.42
CA LYS A 286 44.61 9.86 5.74
C LYS A 286 44.84 11.37 5.88
N GLY A 287 45.26 12.05 4.81
CA GLY A 287 45.41 13.52 4.80
C GLY A 287 44.07 14.23 5.01
N ILE A 288 43.02 13.80 4.29
CA ILE A 288 41.67 14.38 4.42
C ILE A 288 41.13 14.27 5.84
N TRP A 289 41.27 13.09 6.45
CA TRP A 289 40.77 12.87 7.81
C TRP A 289 41.46 13.79 8.83
N THR A 290 42.76 14.03 8.65
CA THR A 290 43.54 14.88 9.54
C THR A 290 43.14 16.35 9.40
N GLU A 291 42.90 16.82 8.17
CA GLU A 291 42.44 18.19 7.89
C GLU A 291 41.02 18.45 8.43
N ILE A 292 40.09 17.52 8.20
CA ILE A 292 38.70 17.61 8.68
C ILE A 292 38.68 17.63 10.22
N TRP A 293 39.47 16.76 10.85
CA TRP A 293 39.57 16.70 12.30
C TRP A 293 40.12 18.01 12.88
N THR A 294 41.19 18.54 12.29
CA THR A 294 41.81 19.80 12.71
C THR A 294 40.86 21.00 12.55
N ALA A 295 40.08 21.04 11.46
CA ALA A 295 39.11 22.09 11.22
C ALA A 295 37.93 22.04 12.24
N LEU A 296 37.45 20.85 12.58
CA LEU A 296 36.43 20.62 13.59
C LEU A 296 36.90 21.07 14.98
N GLU A 297 38.13 20.75 15.35
CA GLU A 297 38.71 21.09 16.65
C GLU A 297 38.87 22.61 16.81
N SER A 298 39.39 23.29 15.77
CA SER A 298 39.45 24.76 15.71
C SER A 298 38.08 25.44 15.83
N GLN A 299 37.02 24.82 15.28
CA GLN A 299 35.67 25.37 15.37
C GLN A 299 35.05 25.13 16.76
N SER A 300 35.34 23.98 17.37
CA SER A 300 34.90 23.65 18.74
C SER A 300 35.56 24.58 19.76
N ASP A 301 36.85 24.88 19.59
CA ASP A 301 37.58 25.78 20.48
C ASP A 301 37.00 27.20 20.42
N LYS A 302 36.70 27.70 19.21
CA LYS A 302 36.04 29.01 19.05
C LYS A 302 34.69 29.09 19.73
N GLN A 303 33.86 28.04 19.64
CA GLN A 303 32.58 27.98 20.35
C GLN A 303 32.75 27.84 21.86
N ALA A 304 33.80 27.17 22.35
CA ALA A 304 34.08 27.07 23.78
C ALA A 304 34.49 28.40 24.43
N TYR A 305 35.13 29.30 23.66
CA TYR A 305 35.47 30.65 24.13
C TYR A 305 34.30 31.65 24.10
N GLU A 306 33.25 31.41 23.30
CA GLU A 306 32.05 32.28 23.24
C GLU A 306 31.01 31.95 24.33
N VAL A 307 31.17 30.86 25.09
CA VAL A 307 30.22 30.40 26.12
C VAL A 307 30.69 30.75 27.55
N ASN A 308 31.80 31.47 27.72
CA ASN A 308 32.27 32.07 28.99
C ASN A 308 32.18 33.59 28.96
#